data_AF-A0A2V7QVZ2-F1
#
_entry.id   AF-A0A2V7QVZ2-F1
#
_cell.length_a   1.000
_cell.length_b   1.000
_cell.length_c   1.000
_cell.angle_alpha   90.00
_cell.angle_beta   90.00
_cell.angle_gamma   90.00
#
_symmetry.space_group_name_H-M   'P 1'
#
loop_
_entity.id
_entity.type
_entity.pdbx_description
1 polymer ?
#
loop_
_entity_poly.entity_id
_entity_poly.type
_entity_poly.pdbx_seq_one_letter_code
_entity_poly.pdbx_strand_id
1 'polypeptide(L)'
;MIRQMLSFTFAAFVLAATPAFAQRSVYIEDLTWPEVQQAIKSGKTSAIIYAGSTEQNGPHMAIGKHNFIARWVAGAIAIKLGNALVYPTLPFAPTGDAVKRTEHMRFPGSVTLTPQTYRSIVHDVALSALDAGFRRVFIMGDHGDGQ
;
A
#
# COMPACT_ATOMS: atom_id res chain seq x y z
N MET A 1 5.14 -32.56 -67.73
CA MET A 1 4.93 -33.24 -66.43
C MET A 1 5.37 -32.28 -65.34
N ILE A 2 4.40 -31.73 -64.61
CA ILE A 2 4.52 -30.58 -63.70
C ILE A 2 4.87 -31.09 -62.29
N ARG A 3 5.95 -30.58 -61.70
CA ARG A 3 6.26 -30.75 -60.27
C ARG A 3 5.58 -29.62 -59.48
N GLN A 4 4.53 -29.93 -58.72
CA GLN A 4 3.98 -29.02 -57.70
C GLN A 4 4.64 -29.36 -56.36
N MET A 5 5.46 -28.44 -55.85
CA MET A 5 5.91 -28.45 -54.46
C MET A 5 4.84 -27.78 -53.61
N LEU A 6 4.20 -28.54 -52.72
CA LEU A 6 3.31 -28.03 -51.69
C LEU A 6 4.16 -27.38 -50.57
N SER A 7 4.13 -26.06 -50.48
CA SER A 7 4.63 -25.32 -49.31
C SER A 7 3.61 -25.42 -48.18
N PHE A 8 3.96 -26.10 -47.09
CA PHE A 8 3.21 -26.05 -45.84
C PHE A 8 3.66 -24.83 -45.03
N THR A 9 2.85 -23.77 -45.01
CA THR A 9 3.05 -22.63 -44.10
C THR A 9 2.46 -23.00 -42.74
N PHE A 10 3.33 -23.27 -41.76
CA PHE A 10 2.91 -23.48 -40.38
C PHE A 10 2.69 -22.11 -39.73
N ALA A 11 1.43 -21.66 -39.67
CA ALA A 11 1.07 -20.45 -38.93
C ALA A 11 1.16 -20.74 -37.43
N ALA A 12 2.26 -20.32 -36.80
CA ALA A 12 2.40 -20.34 -35.36
C ALA A 12 1.44 -19.31 -34.76
N PHE A 13 0.27 -19.76 -34.30
CA PHE A 13 -0.58 -18.98 -33.41
C PHE A 13 0.14 -18.86 -32.06
N VAL A 14 0.87 -17.75 -31.88
CA VAL A 14 1.29 -17.33 -30.55
C VAL A 14 0.02 -16.84 -29.85
N LEU A 15 -0.65 -17.74 -29.12
CA LEU A 15 -1.55 -17.30 -28.05
C LEU A 15 -0.67 -16.61 -27.00
N ALA A 16 -0.48 -15.30 -27.17
CA ALA A 16 -0.15 -14.45 -26.06
C ALA A 16 -1.36 -14.52 -25.12
N ALA A 17 -1.35 -15.47 -24.20
CA ALA A 17 -2.21 -15.43 -23.04
C ALA A 17 -1.81 -14.15 -22.30
N THR A 18 -2.49 -13.05 -22.60
CA THR A 18 -2.58 -11.96 -21.65
C THR A 18 -3.39 -12.53 -20.51
N PRO A 19 -2.81 -12.81 -19.33
CA PRO A 19 -3.69 -12.99 -18.20
C PRO A 19 -4.33 -11.62 -17.99
N ALA A 20 -5.60 -11.51 -18.38
CA ALA A 20 -6.44 -10.42 -17.95
C ALA A 20 -6.65 -10.63 -16.43
N PHE A 21 -5.61 -10.33 -15.65
CA PHE A 21 -5.70 -10.23 -14.21
C PHE A 21 -6.51 -8.96 -13.96
N ALA A 22 -7.84 -9.12 -13.84
CA ALA A 22 -8.66 -8.09 -13.26
C ALA A 22 -8.09 -7.80 -11.87
N GLN A 23 -7.54 -6.60 -11.68
CA GLN A 23 -6.96 -6.17 -10.42
C GLN A 23 -8.02 -6.31 -9.30
N ARG A 24 -7.91 -7.37 -8.48
CA ARG A 24 -8.95 -7.72 -7.49
C ARG A 24 -8.85 -6.91 -6.21
N SER A 25 -7.66 -6.39 -5.89
CA SER A 25 -7.38 -5.62 -4.68
C SER A 25 -6.78 -4.26 -5.01
N VAL A 26 -7.03 -3.28 -4.14
CA VAL A 26 -6.31 -1.99 -4.16
C VAL A 26 -5.12 -1.98 -3.21
N TYR A 27 -4.96 -3.00 -2.36
CA TYR A 27 -3.86 -3.11 -1.41
C TYR A 27 -2.69 -3.85 -2.05
N ILE A 28 -1.49 -3.28 -2.00
CA ILE A 28 -0.32 -3.90 -2.64
C ILE A 28 0.13 -5.20 -1.98
N GLU A 29 -0.17 -5.40 -0.70
CA GLU A 29 0.18 -6.62 0.04
C GLU A 29 -0.63 -7.86 -0.40
N ASP A 30 -1.73 -7.63 -1.14
CA ASP A 30 -2.53 -8.69 -1.76
C ASP A 30 -2.04 -9.04 -3.17
N LEU A 31 -0.99 -8.37 -3.65
CA LEU A 31 -0.51 -8.45 -5.02
C LEU A 31 0.92 -8.98 -5.07
N THR A 32 1.21 -9.73 -6.11
CA THR A 32 2.58 -10.04 -6.50
C THR A 32 3.24 -8.83 -7.15
N TRP A 33 4.58 -8.75 -7.12
CA TRP A 33 5.28 -7.63 -7.74
C TRP A 33 4.99 -7.47 -9.26
N PRO A 34 4.76 -8.53 -10.07
CA PRO A 34 4.36 -8.36 -11.47
C PRO A 34 2.95 -7.75 -11.60
N GLU A 35 2.01 -8.07 -10.70
CA GLU A 35 0.68 -7.47 -10.70
C GLU A 35 0.74 -5.98 -10.35
N VAL A 36 1.57 -5.58 -9.38
CA VAL A 36 1.83 -4.15 -9.08
C VAL A 36 2.39 -3.45 -10.32
N GLN A 37 3.41 -4.02 -10.96
CA GLN A 37 4.01 -3.45 -12.16
C GLN A 37 2.97 -3.30 -13.29
N GLN A 38 2.14 -4.32 -13.51
CA GLN A 38 1.09 -4.29 -14.53
C GLN A 38 0.02 -3.25 -14.20
N ALA A 39 -0.37 -3.12 -12.93
CA ALA A 39 -1.34 -2.13 -12.49
C ALA A 39 -0.84 -0.69 -12.75
N ILE A 40 0.43 -0.42 -12.48
CA ILE A 40 1.07 0.88 -12.78
C ILE A 40 1.06 1.15 -14.29
N LYS A 41 1.51 0.18 -15.10
CA LYS A 41 1.46 0.26 -16.58
C LYS A 41 0.04 0.48 -17.11
N SER A 42 -0.96 -0.04 -16.40
CA SER A 42 -2.38 0.07 -16.75
C SER A 42 -3.06 1.34 -16.18
N GLY A 43 -2.30 2.26 -15.58
CA GLY A 43 -2.80 3.58 -15.18
C GLY A 43 -3.00 3.80 -13.68
N LYS A 44 -2.62 2.84 -12.80
CA LYS A 44 -2.55 3.09 -11.35
C LYS A 44 -1.33 3.95 -11.04
N THR A 45 -1.51 5.26 -10.99
CA THR A 45 -0.39 6.22 -10.93
C THR A 45 -0.20 6.88 -9.59
N SER A 46 -1.03 6.54 -8.60
CA SER A 46 -1.00 7.09 -7.26
C SER A 46 -0.79 6.01 -6.20
N ALA A 47 0.09 6.28 -5.25
CA ALA A 47 0.26 5.46 -4.05
C ALA A 47 -0.37 6.19 -2.85
N ILE A 48 -1.05 5.44 -2.00
CA ILE A 48 -1.57 5.91 -0.72
C ILE A 48 -0.78 5.23 0.40
N ILE A 49 -0.17 6.03 1.26
CA ILE A 49 0.45 5.61 2.50
C ILE A 49 -0.38 6.19 3.64
N TYR A 50 -0.93 5.31 4.47
CA TYR A 50 -1.78 5.74 5.59
C TYR A 50 -1.15 5.25 6.89
N ALA A 51 -0.79 6.18 7.76
CA ALA A 51 -0.34 5.89 9.12
C ALA A 51 -1.52 5.81 10.08
N GLY A 52 -1.66 4.66 10.74
CA GLY A 52 -2.50 4.49 11.91
C GLY A 52 -1.70 4.76 13.19
N SER A 53 -2.01 3.99 14.22
CA SER A 53 -1.31 3.99 15.51
C SER A 53 -1.71 2.76 16.33
N THR A 54 -0.82 2.35 17.23
CA THR A 54 -1.06 1.30 18.23
C THR A 54 -1.05 1.96 19.59
N GLU A 55 -2.21 2.45 20.03
CA GLU A 55 -2.32 3.31 21.21
C GLU A 55 -3.62 3.08 22.01
N GLN A 56 -3.54 3.30 23.32
CA GLN A 56 -4.71 3.23 24.18
C GLN A 56 -5.79 4.24 23.73
N ASN A 57 -7.05 3.80 23.75
CA ASN A 57 -8.24 4.61 23.48
C ASN A 57 -9.31 4.32 24.55
N GLY A 58 -8.90 4.23 25.82
CA GLY A 58 -9.77 3.85 26.94
C GLY A 58 -10.02 2.33 27.05
N PRO A 59 -10.78 1.91 28.08
CA PRO A 59 -10.87 0.49 28.48
C PRO A 59 -11.77 -0.39 27.59
N HIS A 60 -12.51 0.21 26.67
CA HIS A 60 -13.52 -0.46 25.85
C HIS A 60 -13.13 -0.54 24.37
N MET A 61 -11.97 -0.01 24.00
CA MET A 61 -11.54 0.11 22.61
C MET A 61 -10.30 -0.73 22.34
N ALA A 62 -10.25 -1.38 21.18
CA ALA A 62 -9.07 -2.11 20.77
C ALA A 62 -7.90 -1.14 20.50
N ILE A 63 -6.70 -1.50 20.95
CA ILE A 63 -5.47 -0.70 20.79
C ILE A 63 -5.17 -0.43 19.29
N GLY A 64 -5.53 -1.36 18.41
CA GLY A 64 -5.31 -1.25 16.97
C GLY A 64 -6.38 -0.47 16.19
N LYS A 65 -7.33 0.22 16.86
CA LYS A 65 -8.46 0.92 16.21
C LYS A 65 -8.02 1.75 15.00
N HIS A 66 -6.99 2.56 15.17
CA HIS A 66 -6.47 3.44 14.13
C HIS A 66 -5.98 2.68 12.90
N ASN A 67 -5.37 1.51 13.08
CA ASN A 67 -4.90 0.68 11.98
C ASN A 67 -6.07 0.13 11.16
N PHE A 68 -7.16 -0.28 11.82
CA PHE A 68 -8.36 -0.76 11.13
C PHE A 68 -9.04 0.36 10.34
N ILE A 69 -9.17 1.55 10.94
CA ILE A 69 -9.74 2.73 10.28
C ILE A 69 -8.87 3.15 9.10
N ALA A 70 -7.57 3.33 9.30
CA ALA A 70 -6.62 3.74 8.26
C ALA A 70 -6.66 2.77 7.06
N ARG A 71 -6.64 1.46 7.29
CA ARG A 71 -6.75 0.46 6.23
C ARG A 71 -8.05 0.60 5.44
N TRP A 72 -9.18 0.72 6.13
CA TRP A 72 -10.49 0.79 5.49
C TRP A 72 -10.63 2.10 4.68
N VAL A 73 -10.27 3.25 5.27
CA VAL A 73 -10.35 4.55 4.63
C VAL A 73 -9.42 4.62 3.41
N ALA A 74 -8.17 4.16 3.53
CA ALA A 74 -7.23 4.12 2.42
C ALA A 74 -7.77 3.32 1.22
N GLY A 75 -8.35 2.14 1.49
CA GLY A 75 -8.98 1.31 0.45
C GLY A 75 -10.17 2.00 -0.20
N ALA A 76 -11.06 2.59 0.59
CA ALA A 76 -12.21 3.33 0.09
C ALA A 76 -11.80 4.51 -0.81
N ILE A 77 -10.76 5.26 -0.41
CA ILE A 77 -10.19 6.34 -1.22
C ILE A 77 -9.62 5.77 -2.53
N ALA A 78 -8.82 4.69 -2.48
CA ALA A 78 -8.21 4.11 -3.67
C ALA A 78 -9.24 3.62 -4.68
N ILE A 79 -10.31 2.96 -4.20
CA ILE A 79 -11.43 2.51 -5.03
C ILE A 79 -12.10 3.72 -5.70
N LYS A 80 -12.40 4.77 -4.93
CA LYS A 80 -13.08 5.97 -5.46
C LYS A 80 -12.23 6.75 -6.46
N LEU A 81 -10.92 6.82 -6.25
CA LEU A 81 -9.98 7.46 -7.18
C LEU A 81 -9.80 6.63 -8.46
N GLY A 82 -9.93 5.31 -8.39
CA GLY A 82 -9.79 4.39 -9.53
C GLY A 82 -8.36 4.22 -10.04
N ASN A 83 -7.45 5.15 -9.77
CA ASN A 83 -6.07 5.18 -10.25
C ASN A 83 -5.02 5.08 -9.14
N ALA A 84 -5.40 4.60 -7.95
CA ALA A 84 -4.50 4.47 -6.81
C ALA A 84 -4.36 3.01 -6.32
N LEU A 85 -3.24 2.74 -5.67
CA LEU A 85 -2.98 1.55 -4.85
C LEU A 85 -2.55 1.98 -3.43
N VAL A 86 -2.78 1.10 -2.46
CA VAL A 86 -2.58 1.34 -1.04
C VAL A 86 -1.39 0.53 -0.55
N TYR A 87 -0.41 1.21 0.03
CA TYR A 87 0.71 0.59 0.75
C TYR A 87 0.23 0.05 2.12
N PRO A 88 0.96 -0.91 2.72
CA PRO A 88 0.63 -1.40 4.06
C PRO A 88 0.47 -0.24 5.05
N THR A 89 -0.57 -0.31 5.87
CA THR A 89 -0.82 0.68 6.92
C THR A 89 0.38 0.72 7.86
N LEU A 90 0.92 1.92 8.10
CA LEU A 90 2.00 2.08 9.09
C LEU A 90 1.38 1.99 10.48
N PRO A 91 1.71 0.97 11.29
CA PRO A 91 0.94 0.66 12.49
C PRO A 91 1.37 1.47 13.72
N PHE A 92 2.39 2.31 13.58
CA PHE A 92 3.02 3.03 14.68
C PHE A 92 3.18 4.52 14.36
N ALA A 93 3.01 5.33 15.39
CA ALA A 93 3.13 6.78 15.37
C ALA A 93 3.87 7.27 16.64
N PRO A 94 4.22 8.56 16.72
CA PRO A 94 4.58 9.17 17.99
C PRO A 94 3.35 9.23 18.92
N THR A 95 3.41 8.56 20.06
CA THR A 95 2.27 8.43 21.01
C THR A 95 2.65 8.77 22.45
N GLY A 96 3.80 9.43 22.63
CA GLY A 96 4.39 9.78 23.92
C GLY A 96 5.85 9.31 24.06
N ASP A 97 6.37 9.35 25.28
CA ASP A 97 7.73 8.94 25.63
C ASP A 97 7.68 7.66 26.47
N ALA A 98 8.34 6.60 25.99
CA ALA A 98 8.36 5.29 26.64
C ALA A 98 9.15 5.29 27.96
N VAL A 99 10.21 6.10 28.08
CA VAL A 99 11.08 6.16 29.26
C VAL A 99 10.45 7.02 30.33
N LYS A 100 9.96 8.21 29.95
CA LYS A 100 9.27 9.14 30.85
C LYS A 100 7.83 8.71 31.15
N ARG A 101 7.32 7.73 30.42
CA ARG A 101 5.93 7.23 30.50
C ARG A 101 4.91 8.36 30.37
N THR A 102 4.96 9.11 29.27
CA THR A 102 3.99 10.19 28.97
C THR A 102 2.90 9.73 27.99
N GLU A 103 1.81 10.49 27.89
CA GLU A 103 0.70 10.23 26.96
C GLU A 103 0.18 8.78 26.94
N HIS A 104 0.12 8.15 25.77
CA HIS A 104 -0.41 6.79 25.63
C HIS A 104 0.58 5.75 26.19
N MET A 105 1.86 6.10 26.33
CA MET A 105 2.88 5.23 26.94
C MET A 105 2.72 5.04 28.45
N ARG A 106 1.78 5.76 29.08
CA ARG A 106 1.33 5.46 30.45
C ARG A 106 0.61 4.10 30.55
N PHE A 107 0.07 3.60 29.44
CA PHE A 107 -0.82 2.43 29.41
C PHE A 107 -0.15 1.24 28.69
N PRO A 108 -0.39 0.00 29.15
CA PRO A 108 0.20 -1.19 28.54
C PRO A 108 -0.34 -1.41 27.12
N GLY A 109 0.55 -1.88 26.23
CA GLY A 109 0.22 -2.23 24.84
C GLY A 109 0.33 -1.07 23.84
N SER A 110 0.43 0.18 24.30
CA SER A 110 0.79 1.31 23.42
C SER A 110 2.22 1.17 22.90
N VAL A 111 2.44 1.58 21.66
CA VAL A 111 3.77 1.62 21.01
C VAL A 111 4.01 3.05 20.54
N THR A 112 5.22 3.57 20.78
CA THR A 112 5.63 4.90 20.32
C THR A 112 6.89 4.78 19.46
N LEU A 113 6.93 5.56 18.38
CA LEU A 113 8.16 5.88 17.67
C LEU A 113 8.62 7.29 18.04
N THR A 114 9.93 7.52 18.01
CA THR A 114 10.41 8.90 18.05
C THR A 114 9.91 9.65 16.81
N PRO A 115 9.66 10.97 16.88
CA PRO A 115 9.28 11.76 15.71
C PRO A 115 10.29 11.65 14.55
N GLN A 116 11.58 11.54 14.87
CA GLN A 116 12.65 11.31 13.89
C GLN A 116 12.43 9.98 13.16
N THR A 117 12.30 8.88 13.90
CA THR A 117 12.11 7.54 13.34
C THR A 117 10.83 7.45 12.51
N TYR A 118 9.73 8.01 13.00
CA TYR A 118 8.46 8.04 12.27
C TYR A 118 8.61 8.76 10.92
N ARG A 119 9.22 9.96 10.91
CA ARG A 119 9.48 10.70 9.67
C ARG A 119 10.37 9.93 8.70
N SER A 120 11.44 9.30 9.19
CA SER A 120 12.32 8.48 8.35
C SER A 120 11.59 7.30 7.71
N ILE A 121 10.76 6.58 8.48
CA ILE A 121 9.96 5.47 7.94
C ILE A 121 9.00 5.96 6.86
N VAL A 122 8.20 7.00 7.15
CA VAL A 122 7.25 7.55 6.18
C VAL A 122 7.96 8.02 4.91
N HIS A 123 9.10 8.69 5.06
CA HIS A 123 9.93 9.16 3.95
C HIS A 123 10.42 8.00 3.08
N ASP A 124 11.00 6.97 3.68
CA ASP A 124 11.60 5.85 2.94
C ASP A 124 10.53 4.98 2.25
N VAL A 125 9.35 4.84 2.87
CA VAL A 125 8.19 4.20 2.22
C VAL A 125 7.69 5.03 1.04
N ALA A 126 7.64 6.36 1.16
CA ALA A 126 7.26 7.24 0.06
C ALA A 126 8.26 7.18 -1.10
N LEU A 127 9.57 7.17 -0.80
CA LEU A 127 10.60 6.97 -1.82
C LEU A 127 10.47 5.60 -2.51
N SER A 128 10.18 4.54 -1.75
CA SER A 128 9.94 3.20 -2.31
C SER A 128 8.76 3.18 -3.27
N ALA A 129 7.70 3.96 -3.00
CA ALA A 129 6.58 4.11 -3.91
C ALA A 129 6.94 4.89 -5.19
N LEU A 130 7.73 5.95 -5.07
CA LEU A 130 8.22 6.68 -6.24
C LEU A 130 9.13 5.79 -7.11
N ASP A 131 10.04 5.03 -6.49
CA ASP A 131 10.94 4.09 -7.16
C ASP A 131 10.18 2.98 -7.90
N ALA A 132 9.10 2.46 -7.30
CA ALA A 132 8.24 1.46 -7.95
C ALA A 132 7.54 1.98 -9.23
N GLY A 133 7.51 3.30 -9.46
CA GLY A 133 6.95 3.94 -10.65
C GLY A 133 5.63 4.67 -10.43
N PHE A 134 5.18 4.86 -9.18
CA PHE A 134 4.05 5.74 -8.89
C PHE A 134 4.46 7.21 -9.10
N ARG A 135 3.56 8.03 -9.66
CA ARG A 135 3.82 9.45 -9.97
C ARG A 135 3.46 10.39 -8.84
N ARG A 136 2.55 9.96 -7.96
CA ARG A 136 2.04 10.75 -6.84
C ARG A 136 1.95 9.85 -5.61
N VAL A 137 2.46 10.34 -4.49
CA VAL A 137 2.36 9.67 -3.20
C VAL A 137 1.54 10.56 -2.28
N PHE A 138 0.45 10.00 -1.73
CA PHE A 138 -0.39 10.66 -0.76
C PHE A 138 -0.12 10.05 0.61
N ILE A 139 0.27 10.88 1.57
CA ILE A 139 0.54 10.49 2.95
C ILE A 139 -0.61 11.02 3.81
N MET A 140 -1.18 10.17 4.64
CA MET A 140 -2.26 10.50 5.57
C MET A 140 -1.97 9.91 6.96
N GLY A 141 -2.52 10.51 8.00
CA GLY A 141 -2.42 10.05 9.38
C GLY A 141 -3.79 9.97 10.07
N ASP A 142 -3.96 9.00 10.96
CA ASP A 142 -5.13 8.87 11.85
C ASP A 142 -4.68 8.87 13.33
N HIS A 143 -3.81 9.80 13.71
CA HIS A 143 -3.39 9.99 15.11
C HIS A 143 -3.25 11.48 15.46
N GLY A 144 -3.24 11.79 16.76
CA GLY A 144 -3.43 13.16 17.27
C GLY A 144 -2.24 14.11 17.07
N ASP A 145 -1.01 13.61 17.13
CA ASP A 145 0.18 14.45 17.31
C ASP A 145 1.03 14.67 16.04
N GLY A 146 0.70 14.04 14.89
CA GLY A 146 1.55 14.13 13.71
C GLY A 146 0.92 13.66 12.41
N GLN A 147 -0.19 14.31 12.02
CA GLN A 147 -0.67 14.26 10.65
C GLN A 147 0.24 15.03 9.70
#